data_AF-A0A496LBN1-F1
#
_entry.id   AF-A0A496LBN1-F1
#
_cell.length_a   1.000
_cell.length_b   1.000
_cell.length_c   1.000
_cell.angle_alpha   90.00
_cell.angle_beta   90.00
_cell.angle_gamma   90.00
#
_symmetry.space_group_name_H-M   'P 1'
#
loop_
_entity.id
_entity.type
_entity.pdbx_description
1 polymer ?
#
loop_
_entity_poly.entity_id
_entity_poly.type
_entity_poly.pdbx_seq_one_letter_code
_entity_poly.pdbx_strand_id
1 'polypeptide(L)'
;MVDNYISQRKTSIYINRYTKKVIKKMKVKISLIAIVIAGLIVAGACGSSTGSIGGSSSPAYSAGQSFGGSILNLYSIYKQNGRIDLSNANTLLQISQLAMTTNTVKDNLKNKDFYPSFVQGAVFGSQQKVNEGNIGTIIDTLTGLNLGGIVESATNGTIDSSTASSVTSALSSIFNVIGK
;
A
#
# COMPACT_ATOMS: atom_id res chain seq x y z
N MET A 1 -42.75 -43.51 13.66
CA MET A 1 -41.88 -43.14 12.50
C MET A 1 -42.05 -41.69 12.02
N VAL A 2 -42.99 -40.90 12.57
CA VAL A 2 -43.26 -39.51 12.10
C VAL A 2 -42.45 -38.44 12.88
N ASP A 3 -42.08 -38.71 14.14
CA ASP A 3 -41.38 -37.72 15.00
C ASP A 3 -39.95 -37.39 14.56
N ASN A 4 -39.26 -38.35 13.94
CA ASN A 4 -37.87 -38.16 13.51
C ASN A 4 -37.78 -37.19 12.31
N TYR A 5 -38.83 -37.11 11.49
CA TYR A 5 -38.88 -36.24 10.31
C TYR A 5 -39.12 -34.77 10.67
N ILE A 6 -39.90 -34.52 11.73
CA ILE A 6 -40.21 -33.15 12.19
C ILE A 6 -39.01 -32.55 12.93
N SER A 7 -38.28 -33.37 13.70
CA SER A 7 -37.04 -32.94 14.37
C SER A 7 -35.98 -32.52 13.34
N GLN A 8 -35.72 -33.34 12.32
CA GLN A 8 -34.77 -33.04 11.23
C GLN A 8 -35.10 -31.73 10.48
N ARG A 9 -36.39 -31.47 10.19
CA ARG A 9 -36.80 -30.22 9.53
C ARG A 9 -36.60 -28.98 10.40
N LYS A 10 -36.86 -29.06 11.71
CA LYS A 10 -36.62 -27.93 12.63
C LYS A 10 -35.12 -27.60 12.74
N THR A 11 -34.26 -28.60 12.84
CA THR A 11 -32.80 -28.42 12.88
C THR A 11 -32.27 -27.82 11.58
N SER A 12 -32.75 -28.29 10.43
CA SER A 12 -32.33 -27.80 9.12
C SER A 12 -32.71 -26.32 8.89
N ILE A 13 -33.89 -25.89 9.34
CA ILE A 13 -34.33 -24.48 9.26
C ILE A 13 -33.49 -23.58 10.18
N TYR A 14 -33.12 -24.07 11.38
CA TYR A 14 -32.32 -23.32 12.34
C TYR A 14 -30.89 -23.09 11.83
N ILE A 15 -30.27 -24.12 11.25
CA ILE A 15 -28.94 -24.04 10.64
C ILE A 15 -28.93 -23.03 9.48
N ASN A 16 -29.96 -23.05 8.61
CA ASN A 16 -30.04 -22.17 7.44
C ASN A 16 -30.22 -20.68 7.83
N ARG A 17 -30.95 -20.39 8.92
CA ARG A 17 -31.04 -19.01 9.44
C ARG A 17 -29.75 -18.53 10.10
N TYR A 18 -29.03 -19.41 10.81
CA TYR A 18 -27.72 -19.08 11.37
C TYR A 18 -26.68 -18.84 10.28
N THR A 19 -26.60 -19.70 9.27
CA THR A 19 -25.69 -19.49 8.12
C THR A 19 -26.04 -18.23 7.36
N LYS A 20 -27.31 -17.91 7.09
CA LYS A 20 -27.65 -16.62 6.46
C LYS A 20 -27.32 -15.40 7.32
N LYS A 21 -27.48 -15.44 8.64
CA LYS A 21 -27.09 -14.35 9.55
C LYS A 21 -25.57 -14.19 9.62
N VAL A 22 -24.85 -15.32 9.69
CA VAL A 22 -23.39 -15.35 9.68
C VAL A 22 -22.88 -14.85 8.33
N ILE A 23 -23.42 -15.29 7.19
CA ILE A 23 -23.07 -14.82 5.83
C ILE A 23 -23.49 -13.35 5.60
N LYS A 24 -24.57 -12.85 6.21
CA LYS A 24 -24.94 -11.43 6.10
C LYS A 24 -24.08 -10.51 6.97
N LYS A 25 -23.58 -10.99 8.12
CA LYS A 25 -22.54 -10.31 8.91
C LYS A 25 -21.12 -10.55 8.36
N MET A 26 -20.92 -11.67 7.67
CA MET A 26 -19.78 -12.09 6.85
C MET A 26 -20.01 -11.74 5.36
N LYS A 27 -20.77 -10.67 5.08
CA LYS A 27 -20.27 -9.63 4.19
C LYS A 27 -19.21 -8.87 5.00
N VAL A 28 -18.24 -9.56 5.61
CA VAL A 28 -16.92 -9.66 5.03
C VAL A 28 -16.62 -8.30 4.41
N LYS A 29 -16.42 -7.36 5.33
CA LYS A 29 -15.20 -6.58 5.37
C LYS A 29 -14.02 -7.55 5.20
N ILE A 30 -13.89 -8.17 4.03
CA ILE A 30 -12.58 -8.47 3.46
C ILE A 30 -12.07 -7.05 3.32
N SER A 31 -11.40 -6.60 4.37
CA SER A 31 -10.57 -5.43 4.26
C SER A 31 -9.65 -5.77 3.10
N LEU A 32 -9.65 -4.94 2.05
CA LEU A 32 -8.75 -5.07 0.91
C LEU A 32 -7.30 -5.33 1.39
N ILE A 33 -6.97 -4.87 2.60
CA ILE A 33 -5.74 -5.08 3.36
C ILE A 33 -5.36 -6.57 3.52
N ALA A 34 -6.30 -7.49 3.72
CA ALA A 34 -5.99 -8.92 3.93
C ALA A 34 -5.66 -9.68 2.64
N ILE A 35 -6.16 -9.22 1.48
CA ILE A 35 -5.86 -9.85 0.18
C ILE A 35 -4.51 -9.37 -0.36
N VAL A 36 -4.05 -8.17 0.04
CA VAL A 36 -2.77 -7.63 -0.45
C VAL A 36 -1.56 -8.28 0.24
N ILE A 37 -1.70 -8.76 1.49
CA ILE A 37 -0.57 -9.30 2.26
C ILE A 37 -0.13 -10.70 1.80
N ALA A 38 -1.05 -11.52 1.24
CA ALA A 38 -0.70 -12.85 0.72
C ALA A 38 -0.43 -12.88 -0.80
N GLY A 39 -0.76 -11.81 -1.53
CA GLY A 39 -0.68 -11.77 -2.99
C GLY A 39 0.55 -11.07 -3.58
N LEU A 40 1.28 -10.26 -2.80
CA LEU A 40 2.40 -9.45 -3.33
C LEU A 40 3.80 -10.07 -3.14
N ILE A 41 3.89 -11.40 -3.12
CA ILE A 41 5.16 -12.11 -3.41
C ILE A 41 5.12 -12.70 -4.85
N VAL A 42 3.99 -12.60 -5.57
CA VAL A 42 3.83 -13.18 -6.92
C VAL A 42 3.24 -12.16 -7.89
N ALA A 43 4.00 -11.13 -8.25
CA ALA A 43 3.73 -10.29 -9.43
C ALA A 43 5.00 -9.68 -10.06
N GLY A 44 6.18 -10.26 -9.81
CA GLY A 44 7.43 -9.89 -10.49
C GLY A 44 7.74 -10.71 -11.74
N ALA A 45 6.87 -11.64 -12.12
CA ALA A 45 7.05 -12.48 -13.30
C ALA A 45 5.77 -12.53 -14.15
N CYS A 46 5.43 -11.42 -14.80
CA CYS A 46 4.88 -11.45 -16.17
C CYS A 46 4.90 -10.04 -16.78
N GLY A 47 5.80 -9.80 -17.74
CA GLY A 47 5.79 -8.69 -18.70
C GLY A 47 5.95 -7.29 -18.09
N SER A 48 7.16 -6.74 -18.00
CA SER A 48 7.71 -6.01 -19.16
C SER A 48 9.23 -6.00 -19.11
N SER A 49 9.83 -6.41 -20.21
CA SER A 49 11.27 -6.39 -20.46
C SER A 49 11.82 -4.97 -20.41
N THR A 50 12.67 -4.66 -19.44
CA THR A 50 13.76 -3.67 -19.60
C THR A 50 14.87 -3.93 -18.58
N GLY A 51 16.05 -4.28 -19.08
CA GLY A 51 17.33 -3.94 -18.46
C GLY A 51 17.81 -4.87 -17.36
N SER A 52 18.56 -5.91 -17.76
CA SER A 52 19.46 -6.63 -16.87
C SER A 52 20.63 -5.70 -16.48
N ILE A 53 20.69 -5.27 -15.23
CA ILE A 53 21.93 -4.81 -14.58
C ILE A 53 21.93 -5.41 -13.18
N GLY A 54 22.96 -6.21 -12.90
CA GLY A 54 23.09 -7.05 -11.73
C GLY A 54 22.99 -6.29 -10.41
N GLY A 55 22.12 -6.80 -9.55
CA GLY A 55 22.06 -6.50 -8.13
C GLY A 55 21.15 -7.57 -7.53
N SER A 56 21.70 -8.43 -6.68
CA SER A 56 21.03 -9.59 -6.09
C SER A 56 19.57 -9.28 -5.75
N SER A 57 18.64 -10.07 -6.28
CA SER A 57 17.17 -9.91 -6.15
C SER A 57 16.70 -10.11 -4.71
N SER A 58 17.14 -9.23 -3.82
CA SER A 58 16.76 -9.20 -2.42
C SER A 58 15.35 -8.63 -2.29
N PRO A 59 14.55 -9.13 -1.35
CA PRO A 59 13.29 -8.50 -0.97
C PRO A 59 13.43 -7.00 -0.69
N ALA A 60 14.59 -6.57 -0.16
CA ALA A 60 14.90 -5.16 0.10
C ALA A 60 14.94 -4.31 -1.18
N TYR A 61 15.68 -4.77 -2.20
CA TYR A 61 15.78 -4.09 -3.50
C TYR A 61 14.41 -3.97 -4.18
N SER A 62 13.61 -5.04 -4.14
CA SER A 62 12.27 -5.05 -4.73
C SER A 62 11.32 -4.09 -4.01
N ALA A 63 11.34 -4.09 -2.67
CA ALA A 63 10.57 -3.13 -1.87
C ALA A 63 11.01 -1.68 -2.15
N GLY A 64 12.32 -1.46 -2.31
CA GLY A 64 12.89 -0.19 -2.73
C GLY A 64 12.35 0.27 -4.08
N GLN A 65 12.37 -0.59 -5.10
CA GLN A 65 11.82 -0.26 -6.41
C GLN A 65 10.35 0.15 -6.36
N SER A 66 9.53 -0.59 -5.61
CA SER A 66 8.12 -0.24 -5.42
C SER A 66 7.94 1.09 -4.69
N PHE A 67 8.79 1.39 -3.70
CA PHE A 67 8.79 2.67 -2.99
C PHE A 67 9.13 3.83 -3.95
N GLY A 68 10.24 3.71 -4.68
CA GLY A 68 10.67 4.73 -5.64
C GLY A 68 9.65 4.94 -6.78
N GLY A 69 9.08 3.85 -7.30
CA GLY A 69 8.05 3.91 -8.34
C GLY A 69 6.75 4.57 -7.86
N SER A 70 6.32 4.31 -6.63
CA SER A 70 5.15 4.97 -6.03
C SER A 70 5.36 6.47 -5.89
N ILE A 71 6.55 6.90 -5.48
CA ILE A 71 6.92 8.33 -5.41
C ILE A 71 6.89 8.97 -6.80
N LEU A 72 7.49 8.32 -7.80
CA LEU A 72 7.51 8.81 -9.17
C LEU A 72 6.09 8.96 -9.73
N ASN A 73 5.23 7.96 -9.53
CA ASN A 73 3.84 8.01 -10.00
C ASN A 73 3.04 9.11 -9.29
N LEU A 74 3.19 9.26 -7.97
CA LEU A 74 2.56 10.34 -7.23
C LEU A 74 3.05 11.72 -7.69
N TYR A 75 4.35 11.85 -7.99
CA TYR A 75 4.91 13.06 -8.56
C TYR A 75 4.35 13.36 -9.95
N SER A 76 4.20 12.36 -10.81
CA SER A 76 3.56 12.51 -12.12
C SER A 76 2.10 12.97 -11.98
N ILE A 77 1.34 12.38 -11.07
CA ILE A 77 -0.04 12.81 -10.76
C ILE A 77 -0.04 14.27 -10.28
N TYR A 78 0.86 14.63 -9.36
CA TYR A 78 0.99 16.00 -8.87
C TYR A 78 1.31 16.99 -9.99
N LYS A 79 2.24 16.64 -10.89
CA LYS A 79 2.63 17.47 -12.04
C LYS A 79 1.48 17.66 -13.04
N GLN A 80 0.65 16.64 -13.23
CA GLN A 80 -0.50 16.69 -14.14
C GLN A 80 -1.66 17.49 -13.53
N ASN A 81 -1.98 17.25 -12.26
CA ASN A 81 -3.18 17.78 -11.62
C ASN A 81 -2.93 19.07 -10.82
N GLY A 82 -1.68 19.47 -10.62
CA GLY A 82 -1.27 20.57 -9.75
C GLY A 82 -1.46 20.32 -8.24
N ARG A 83 -2.05 19.18 -7.86
CA ARG A 83 -2.32 18.79 -6.47
C ARG A 83 -2.40 17.28 -6.31
N ILE A 84 -2.24 16.81 -5.07
CA ILE A 84 -2.56 15.43 -4.67
C ILE A 84 -4.04 15.37 -4.28
N ASP A 85 -4.82 14.58 -5.02
CA ASP A 85 -6.24 14.37 -4.76
C ASP A 85 -6.45 13.02 -4.07
N LEU A 86 -6.75 13.04 -2.77
CA LEU A 86 -7.00 11.84 -1.98
C LEU A 86 -8.37 11.19 -2.26
N SER A 87 -9.20 11.80 -3.12
CA SER A 87 -10.44 11.18 -3.62
C SER A 87 -10.19 10.35 -4.87
N ASN A 88 -9.04 10.52 -5.51
CA ASN A 88 -8.69 9.82 -6.73
C ASN A 88 -8.19 8.41 -6.42
N ALA A 89 -8.84 7.40 -6.99
CA ALA A 89 -8.50 5.99 -6.76
C ALA A 89 -7.06 5.64 -7.16
N ASN A 90 -6.54 6.23 -8.24
CA ASN A 90 -5.15 6.02 -8.65
C ASN A 90 -4.18 6.64 -7.63
N THR A 91 -4.46 7.85 -7.14
CA THR A 91 -3.67 8.47 -6.06
C THR A 91 -3.67 7.60 -4.80
N LEU A 92 -4.83 7.11 -4.37
CA LEU A 92 -4.93 6.23 -3.21
C LEU A 92 -4.22 4.90 -3.40
N LEU A 93 -4.24 4.33 -4.61
CA LEU A 93 -3.48 3.12 -4.94
C LEU A 93 -1.98 3.35 -4.74
N GLN A 94 -1.44 4.46 -5.26
CA GLN A 94 -0.03 4.78 -5.11
C GLN A 94 0.33 5.08 -3.64
N ILE A 95 -0.55 5.77 -2.89
CA ILE A 95 -0.34 6.00 -1.45
C ILE A 95 -0.38 4.68 -0.68
N SER A 96 -1.22 3.73 -1.07
CA SER A 96 -1.30 2.40 -0.44
C SER A 96 -0.01 1.60 -0.65
N GLN A 97 0.50 1.60 -1.88
CA GLN A 97 1.78 0.95 -2.21
C GLN A 97 2.95 1.62 -1.47
N LEU A 98 2.93 2.96 -1.38
CA LEU A 98 3.89 3.71 -0.62
C LEU A 98 3.80 3.40 0.88
N ALA A 99 2.59 3.28 1.45
CA ALA A 99 2.39 2.95 2.85
C ALA A 99 2.98 1.58 3.21
N MET A 100 2.75 0.57 2.37
CA MET A 100 3.31 -0.77 2.57
C MET A 100 4.84 -0.75 2.58
N THR A 101 5.44 -0.15 1.55
CA THR A 101 6.90 -0.08 1.42
C THR A 101 7.55 0.82 2.48
N THR A 102 6.86 1.88 2.91
CA THR A 102 7.26 2.75 4.03
C THR A 102 7.30 1.98 5.35
N ASN A 103 6.32 1.13 5.61
CA ASN A 103 6.34 0.26 6.80
C ASN A 103 7.49 -0.76 6.73
N THR A 104 7.72 -1.38 5.57
CA THR A 104 8.84 -2.31 5.39
C THR A 104 10.18 -1.65 5.70
N VAL A 105 10.44 -0.43 5.18
CA VAL A 105 11.69 0.27 5.48
C VAL A 105 11.74 0.76 6.93
N LYS A 106 10.62 1.20 7.51
CA LYS A 106 10.52 1.61 8.92
C LYS A 106 10.98 0.50 9.87
N ASP A 107 10.54 -0.72 9.61
CA ASP A 107 10.90 -1.90 10.41
C ASP A 107 12.38 -2.31 10.22
N ASN A 108 13.05 -1.79 9.19
CA ASN A 108 14.40 -2.17 8.79
C ASN A 108 15.39 -0.99 8.71
N LEU A 109 15.07 0.19 9.27
CA LEU A 109 15.92 1.39 9.18
C LEU A 109 17.36 1.17 9.70
N LYS A 110 17.51 0.32 10.72
CA LYS A 110 18.81 0.01 11.35
C LYS A 110 19.48 -1.23 10.76
N ASN A 111 18.81 -1.94 9.86
CA ASN A 111 19.32 -3.16 9.27
C ASN A 111 20.30 -2.82 8.15
N LYS A 112 21.60 -3.03 8.42
CA LYS A 112 22.70 -2.69 7.52
C LYS A 112 22.72 -3.52 6.23
N ASP A 113 22.08 -4.68 6.22
CA ASP A 113 21.99 -5.53 5.03
C ASP A 113 20.75 -5.19 4.17
N PHE A 114 19.70 -4.66 4.81
CA PHE A 114 18.46 -4.28 4.14
C PHE A 114 18.52 -2.87 3.55
N TYR A 115 18.89 -1.88 4.38
CA TYR A 115 18.72 -0.46 4.04
C TYR A 115 19.49 -0.03 2.77
N PRO A 116 20.76 -0.43 2.55
CA PRO A 116 21.48 -0.08 1.32
C PRO A 116 20.83 -0.66 0.07
N SER A 117 20.38 -1.91 0.13
CA SER A 117 19.70 -2.58 -0.98
C SER A 117 18.35 -1.94 -1.29
N PHE A 118 17.60 -1.54 -0.26
CA PHE A 118 16.36 -0.78 -0.39
C PHE A 118 16.60 0.59 -1.05
N VAL A 119 17.63 1.32 -0.61
CA VAL A 119 18.01 2.63 -1.18
C VAL A 119 18.31 2.49 -2.67
N GLN A 120 19.16 1.53 -3.06
CA GLN A 120 19.46 1.26 -4.47
C GLN A 120 18.21 0.96 -5.30
N GLY A 121 17.29 0.15 -4.75
CA GLY A 121 16.01 -0.14 -5.37
C GLY A 121 15.17 1.12 -5.57
N ALA A 122 15.07 1.98 -4.54
CA ALA A 122 14.30 3.21 -4.59
C ALA A 122 14.86 4.24 -5.58
N VAL A 123 16.18 4.37 -5.67
CA VAL A 123 16.82 5.20 -6.69
C VAL A 123 16.49 4.70 -8.09
N PHE A 124 16.59 3.39 -8.32
CA PHE A 124 16.25 2.80 -9.61
C PHE A 124 14.77 2.94 -9.96
N GLY A 125 13.86 2.56 -9.06
CA GLY A 125 12.42 2.58 -9.27
C GLY A 125 11.84 3.99 -9.46
N SER A 126 12.48 5.00 -8.88
CA SER A 126 12.11 6.41 -9.08
C SER A 126 12.71 7.05 -10.33
N GLN A 127 13.43 6.29 -11.16
CA GLN A 127 14.19 6.81 -12.31
C GLN A 127 15.16 7.93 -11.90
N GLN A 128 15.88 7.72 -10.79
CA GLN A 128 16.87 8.66 -10.22
C GLN A 128 16.30 10.01 -9.74
N LYS A 129 14.96 10.16 -9.64
CA LYS A 129 14.33 11.30 -8.97
C LYS A 129 14.58 11.27 -7.47
N VAL A 130 14.50 10.08 -6.89
CA VAL A 130 15.06 9.79 -5.56
C VAL A 130 16.52 9.39 -5.74
N ASN A 131 17.41 9.93 -4.92
CA ASN A 131 18.85 9.67 -4.93
C ASN A 131 19.41 9.62 -3.50
N GLU A 132 20.69 9.25 -3.35
CA GLU A 132 21.33 9.12 -2.03
C GLU A 132 21.32 10.43 -1.22
N GLY A 133 21.29 11.58 -1.89
CA GLY A 133 21.26 12.89 -1.24
C GLY A 133 19.90 13.30 -0.69
N ASN A 134 18.79 12.71 -1.18
CA ASN A 134 17.44 13.07 -0.74
C ASN A 134 16.66 11.92 -0.09
N ILE A 135 17.06 10.67 -0.30
CA ILE A 135 16.28 9.50 0.14
C ILE A 135 16.08 9.43 1.65
N GLY A 136 17.07 9.81 2.45
CA GLY A 136 16.95 9.84 3.92
C GLY A 136 15.82 10.78 4.36
N THR A 137 15.83 12.02 3.87
CA THR A 137 14.78 13.01 4.15
C THR A 137 13.39 12.53 3.71
N ILE A 138 13.31 11.87 2.56
CA ILE A 138 12.04 11.33 2.04
C ILE A 138 11.52 10.21 2.94
N ILE A 139 12.38 9.27 3.34
CA ILE A 139 12.01 8.18 4.25
C ILE A 139 11.60 8.74 5.61
N ASP A 140 12.37 9.67 6.19
CA ASP A 140 12.03 10.28 7.48
C ASP A 140 10.67 11.00 7.42
N THR A 141 10.42 11.73 6.33
CA THR A 141 9.14 12.39 6.10
C THR A 141 8.00 11.38 6.04
N LEU A 142 8.13 10.31 5.24
CA LEU A 142 7.06 9.34 5.02
C LEU A 142 6.82 8.43 6.22
N THR A 143 7.86 8.02 6.94
CA THR A 143 7.75 7.14 8.12
C THR A 143 7.11 7.84 9.33
N GLY A 144 7.13 9.18 9.35
CA GLY A 144 6.39 10.02 10.28
C GLY A 144 4.90 10.20 9.94
N LEU A 145 4.45 9.75 8.76
CA LEU A 145 3.06 9.86 8.33
C LEU A 145 2.27 8.58 8.59
N ASN A 146 0.96 8.74 8.86
CA ASN A 146 0.02 7.63 8.89
C ASN A 146 -0.61 7.38 7.51
N LEU A 147 0.21 6.94 6.55
CA LEU A 147 -0.24 6.66 5.18
C LEU A 147 -1.27 5.51 5.13
N GLY A 148 -1.11 4.48 5.96
CA GLY A 148 -2.08 3.38 6.05
C GLY A 148 -3.46 3.86 6.53
N GLY A 149 -3.47 4.68 7.58
CA GLY A 149 -4.69 5.27 8.13
C GLY A 149 -5.40 6.21 7.15
N ILE A 150 -4.67 6.91 6.27
CA ILE A 150 -5.30 7.76 5.27
C ILE A 150 -6.01 6.95 4.18
N VAL A 151 -5.43 5.82 3.76
CA VAL A 151 -6.05 4.92 2.79
C VAL A 151 -7.33 4.30 3.35
N GLU A 152 -7.29 3.87 4.62
CA GLU A 152 -8.47 3.33 5.30
C GLU A 152 -9.57 4.40 5.44
N SER A 153 -9.20 5.61 5.88
CA SER A 153 -10.13 6.73 6.02
C SER A 153 -10.71 7.15 4.68
N ALA A 154 -9.92 7.15 3.61
CA ALA A 154 -10.37 7.43 2.25
C ALA A 154 -11.39 6.41 1.76
N THR A 155 -11.10 5.14 1.98
CA THR A 155 -11.99 4.03 1.60
C THR A 155 -13.33 4.10 2.34
N ASN A 156 -13.32 4.57 3.59
CA ASN A 156 -14.52 4.73 4.41
C ASN A 156 -15.22 6.10 4.24
N GLY A 157 -14.67 7.01 3.45
CA GLY A 157 -15.21 8.37 3.27
C GLY A 157 -15.08 9.26 4.51
N THR A 158 -14.12 8.98 5.39
CA THR A 158 -13.94 9.64 6.70
C THR A 158 -12.60 10.36 6.83
N ILE A 159 -11.99 10.81 5.73
CA ILE A 159 -10.73 11.55 5.81
C ILE A 159 -10.98 12.88 6.53
N ASP A 160 -10.32 13.05 7.68
CA ASP A 160 -10.29 14.34 8.35
C ASP A 160 -9.37 15.33 7.60
N SER A 161 -9.80 16.59 7.53
CA SER A 161 -9.09 17.64 6.78
C SER A 161 -7.67 17.90 7.29
N SER A 162 -7.43 17.71 8.60
CA SER A 162 -6.08 17.85 9.17
C SER A 162 -5.15 16.74 8.68
N THR A 163 -5.64 15.50 8.65
CA THR A 163 -4.89 14.33 8.19
C THR A 163 -4.60 14.40 6.69
N ALA A 164 -5.59 14.81 5.89
CA ALA A 164 -5.41 15.12 4.47
C ALA A 164 -4.32 16.17 4.25
N SER A 165 -4.37 17.27 5.01
CA SER A 165 -3.42 18.37 4.89
C SER A 165 -2.00 17.95 5.26
N SER A 166 -1.83 17.14 6.31
CA SER A 166 -0.51 16.63 6.70
C SER A 166 0.12 15.76 5.61
N VAL A 167 -0.63 14.81 5.05
CA VAL A 167 -0.10 13.92 4.00
C VAL A 167 0.16 14.68 2.70
N THR A 168 -0.76 15.52 2.27
CA THR A 168 -0.59 16.31 1.03
C THR A 168 0.57 17.31 1.15
N SER A 169 0.75 17.96 2.30
CA SER A 169 1.88 18.87 2.54
C SER A 169 3.21 18.13 2.55
N ALA A 170 3.27 16.96 3.20
CA ALA A 170 4.48 16.15 3.24
C ALA A 170 4.87 15.60 1.85
N LEU A 171 3.89 15.10 1.08
CA LEU A 171 4.10 14.69 -0.31
C LEU A 171 4.56 15.86 -1.18
N SER A 172 3.95 17.05 -1.02
CA SER A 172 4.37 18.25 -1.75
C SER A 172 5.81 18.66 -1.41
N SER A 173 6.21 18.53 -0.14
CA SER A 173 7.60 18.76 0.30
C SER A 173 8.56 17.79 -0.39
N ILE A 174 8.23 16.49 -0.43
CA ILE A 174 9.00 15.46 -1.14
C ILE A 174 9.12 15.82 -2.63
N PHE A 175 8.03 16.23 -3.28
CA PHE A 175 8.03 16.62 -4.68
C PHE A 175 8.88 17.85 -4.98
N ASN A 176 8.96 18.80 -4.04
CA ASN A 176 9.86 19.93 -4.14
C ASN A 176 11.34 19.54 -4.00
N VAL A 177 11.64 18.43 -3.33
CA VAL A 177 13.02 17.91 -3.21
C VAL A 177 13.43 17.14 -4.46
N ILE A 178 12.55 16.31 -5.03
CA ILE A 178 12.86 15.50 -6.23
C ILE A 178 12.66 16.24 -7.56
N GLY A 179 11.93 17.35 -7.55
CA GLY A 179 11.67 18.20 -8.71
C GLY A 179 12.71 19.29 -8.92
N LYS A 180 13.72 19.37 -8.05
CA LYS A 180 14.90 20.24 -8.19
C LYS A 180 15.94 19.64 -9.12
#